data_AF-A0AAN9T1U5-F1
#
_entry.id   AF-A0AAN9T1U5-F1
#
_cell.length_a   1.000
_cell.length_b   1.000
_cell.length_c   1.000
_cell.angle_alpha   90.00
_cell.angle_beta   90.00
_cell.angle_gamma   90.00
#
_symmetry.space_group_name_H-M   'P 1'
#
loop_
_entity.id
_entity.type
_entity.pdbx_description
1 polymer ?
#
loop_
_entity_poly.entity_id
_entity_poly.type
_entity_poly.pdbx_seq_one_letter_code
_entity_poly.pdbx_strand_id
1 'polypeptide(L)'
;MSGEEVQKAFDEETASSVVKELRDSFGSGKTRRYEWRVSQVKALLKAVVENEQQIVDALRSDLAKPPLETVVYEIISLITLHELDDCGFVSHPACQ
;
A
#
# COMPACT_ATOMS: atom_id res chain seq x y z
N MET A 1 2.66 22.89 -30.24
CA MET A 1 3.03 21.48 -30.01
C MET A 1 3.13 21.27 -28.51
N SER A 2 2.09 20.70 -27.91
CA SER A 2 2.15 19.82 -26.73
C SER A 2 0.70 19.45 -26.46
N GLY A 3 0.29 18.28 -26.97
CA GLY A 3 -1.01 17.72 -26.60
C GLY A 3 -0.94 17.38 -25.12
N GLU A 4 -1.75 18.04 -24.31
CA GLU A 4 -2.07 17.56 -22.98
C GLU A 4 -2.84 16.24 -23.16
N GLU A 5 -2.19 15.12 -22.88
CA GLU A 5 -2.89 13.87 -22.62
C GLU A 5 -3.67 14.06 -21.33
N VAL A 6 -4.94 14.44 -21.46
CA VAL A 6 -5.88 14.49 -20.35
C VAL A 6 -6.03 13.07 -19.83
N GLN A 7 -5.49 12.81 -18.63
CA GLN A 7 -5.69 11.56 -17.91
C GLN A 7 -7.19 11.28 -17.81
N LYS A 8 -7.63 10.11 -18.31
CA LYS A 8 -9.01 9.68 -18.19
C LYS A 8 -9.38 9.64 -16.70
N ALA A 9 -10.35 10.46 -16.30
CA ALA A 9 -10.83 10.50 -14.92
C ALA A 9 -11.42 9.13 -14.52
N PHE A 10 -11.27 8.78 -13.24
CA PHE A 10 -11.90 7.58 -12.68
C PHE A 10 -13.42 7.71 -12.76
N ASP A 11 -14.06 6.89 -13.59
CA ASP A 11 -15.50 6.93 -13.90
C ASP A 11 -16.28 5.77 -13.24
N GLU A 12 -17.62 5.84 -13.31
CA GLU A 12 -18.52 4.85 -12.69
C GLU A 12 -18.29 3.42 -13.21
N GLU A 13 -18.07 3.28 -14.51
CA GLU A 13 -17.82 1.98 -15.15
C GLU A 13 -16.51 1.38 -14.66
N THR A 14 -15.44 2.18 -14.62
CA THR A 14 -14.12 1.79 -14.10
C THR A 14 -14.22 1.37 -12.63
N ALA A 15 -14.92 2.16 -11.80
CA ALA A 15 -15.12 1.84 -10.39
C ALA A 15 -15.85 0.50 -10.20
N SER A 16 -16.93 0.28 -10.96
CA SER A 16 -17.70 -0.97 -10.91
C SER A 16 -16.86 -2.19 -11.31
N SER A 17 -16.04 -2.05 -12.35
CA SER A 17 -15.11 -3.11 -12.80
C SER A 17 -14.08 -3.46 -11.74
N VAL A 18 -13.44 -2.46 -11.12
CA VAL A 18 -12.45 -2.68 -10.05
C VAL A 18 -13.09 -3.39 -8.86
N VAL A 19 -14.28 -2.95 -8.42
CA VAL A 19 -15.00 -3.57 -7.30
C VAL A 19 -15.35 -5.03 -7.61
N LYS A 20 -15.77 -5.32 -8.84
CA LYS A 20 -16.07 -6.70 -9.27
C LYS A 20 -14.82 -7.58 -9.18
N GLU A 21 -13.69 -7.14 -9.73
CA GLU A 21 -12.44 -7.90 -9.69
C GLU A 21 -11.95 -8.17 -8.25
N LEU A 22 -12.06 -7.18 -7.38
CA LEU A 22 -11.70 -7.32 -5.97
C LEU A 22 -12.60 -8.34 -5.25
N ARG A 23 -13.90 -8.33 -5.54
CA ARG A 23 -14.86 -9.32 -4.99
C ARG A 23 -14.56 -10.73 -5.51
N ASP A 24 -14.25 -10.88 -6.79
CA ASP A 24 -13.89 -12.17 -7.38
C ASP A 24 -12.58 -12.70 -6.76
N SER A 25 -11.59 -11.82 -6.60
CA SER A 25 -10.32 -12.15 -5.94
C SER A 25 -10.51 -12.58 -4.48
N PHE A 26 -11.35 -11.90 -3.72
CA PHE A 26 -11.69 -12.28 -2.35
C PHE A 26 -12.48 -13.60 -2.31
N GLY A 27 -13.49 -13.73 -3.16
CA GLY A 27 -14.36 -14.91 -3.26
C GLY A 27 -13.60 -16.18 -3.66
N SER A 28 -12.49 -16.05 -4.40
CA SER A 28 -11.59 -17.17 -4.73
C SER A 28 -10.86 -17.76 -3.52
N GLY A 29 -10.89 -17.10 -2.35
CA GLY A 29 -10.16 -17.51 -1.16
C GLY A 29 -8.65 -17.23 -1.18
N LYS A 30 -8.12 -16.64 -2.28
CA LYS A 30 -6.71 -16.25 -2.42
C LYS A 30 -6.21 -15.42 -1.23
N THR A 31 -7.03 -14.48 -0.76
CA THR A 31 -6.69 -13.55 0.32
C THR A 31 -6.67 -14.18 1.72
N ARG A 32 -7.16 -15.41 1.88
CA ARG A 32 -7.18 -16.10 3.18
C ARG A 32 -5.83 -16.70 3.55
N ARG A 33 -5.02 -17.08 2.57
CA ARG A 33 -3.72 -17.74 2.79
C ARG A 33 -2.79 -16.80 3.55
N TYR A 34 -2.15 -17.31 4.59
CA TYR A 34 -1.29 -16.52 5.45
C TYR A 34 -0.11 -15.93 4.66
N GLU A 35 0.54 -16.75 3.83
CA GLU A 35 1.68 -16.36 2.99
C GLU A 35 1.29 -15.24 2.01
N TRP A 36 0.06 -15.29 1.49
CA TRP A 36 -0.45 -14.23 0.64
C TRP A 36 -0.53 -12.92 1.42
N ARG A 37 -1.14 -12.91 2.62
CA ARG A 37 -1.23 -11.69 3.45
C ARG A 37 0.14 -11.13 3.80
N VAL A 38 1.08 -11.98 4.22
CA VAL A 38 2.46 -11.58 4.51
C VAL A 38 3.11 -10.96 3.26
N SER A 39 2.97 -11.58 2.10
CA SER A 39 3.53 -11.05 0.85
C SER A 39 2.97 -9.66 0.49
N GLN A 40 1.68 -9.43 0.73
CA GLN A 40 1.05 -8.14 0.44
C GLN A 40 1.51 -7.05 1.41
N VAL A 41 1.61 -7.34 2.71
CA VAL A 41 2.11 -6.38 3.71
C VAL A 41 3.56 -6.00 3.41
N LYS A 42 4.41 -6.98 3.06
CA LYS A 42 5.80 -6.72 2.64
C LYS A 42 5.89 -5.88 1.37
N ALA A 43 5.01 -6.13 0.40
CA ALA A 43 4.94 -5.33 -0.82
C ALA A 43 4.52 -3.87 -0.54
N LEU A 44 3.53 -3.66 0.35
CA LEU A 44 3.10 -2.32 0.78
C LEU A 44 4.23 -1.56 1.47
N LEU A 45 4.91 -2.21 2.41
CA LEU A 45 6.08 -1.62 3.07
C LEU A 45 7.14 -1.22 2.05
N LYS A 46 7.50 -2.13 1.13
CA LYS A 46 8.49 -1.85 0.08
C LYS A 46 8.06 -0.63 -0.75
N ALA A 47 6.80 -0.56 -1.16
CA ALA A 47 6.27 0.57 -1.91
C ALA A 47 6.38 1.89 -1.14
N VAL A 48 6.12 1.90 0.17
CA VAL A 48 6.28 3.11 1.00
C VAL A 48 7.74 3.53 1.11
N VAL A 49 8.65 2.60 1.39
CA VAL A 49 10.09 2.88 1.52
C VAL A 49 10.68 3.40 0.21
N GLU A 50 10.36 2.76 -0.92
CA GLU A 50 10.86 3.16 -2.24
C GLU A 50 10.35 4.53 -2.69
N ASN A 51 9.20 4.99 -2.16
CA ASN A 51 8.55 6.22 -2.56
C ASN A 51 8.47 7.27 -1.43
N GLU A 52 9.25 7.12 -0.35
CA GLU A 52 9.21 8.01 0.82
C GLU A 52 9.26 9.50 0.45
N GLN A 53 10.24 9.90 -0.36
CA GLN A 53 10.40 11.30 -0.74
C GLN A 53 9.21 11.81 -1.58
N GLN A 54 8.67 10.98 -2.48
CA GLN A 54 7.50 11.35 -3.28
C GLN A 54 6.26 11.54 -2.40
N ILE A 55 6.09 10.72 -1.37
CA ILE A 55 5.01 10.85 -0.37
C ILE A 55 5.18 12.16 0.43
N VAL A 56 6.41 12.45 0.87
CA VAL A 56 6.73 13.70 1.59
C VAL A 56 6.42 14.92 0.72
N ASP A 57 6.86 14.91 -0.54
CA ASP A 57 6.68 16.04 -1.45
C ASP A 57 5.20 16.24 -1.81
N ALA A 58 4.45 15.16 -2.03
CA ALA A 58 3.02 15.22 -2.28
C ALA A 58 2.26 15.79 -1.08
N LEU A 59 2.51 15.29 0.14
CA LEU A 59 1.85 15.79 1.36
C LEU A 59 2.24 17.24 1.68
N ARG A 60 3.46 17.65 1.33
CA ARG A 60 3.88 19.05 1.42
C ARG A 60 3.15 19.92 0.40
N SER A 61 3.00 19.45 -0.83
CA SER A 61 2.29 20.17 -1.90
C SER A 61 0.80 20.33 -1.58
N ASP A 62 0.14 19.23 -1.19
CA ASP A 62 -1.32 19.18 -1.07
C ASP A 62 -1.80 19.75 0.26
N LEU A 63 -1.07 19.49 1.35
CA LEU A 63 -1.51 19.81 2.71
C LEU A 63 -0.58 20.79 3.44
N ALA A 64 0.49 21.28 2.80
CA ALA A 64 1.53 22.08 3.44
C ALA A 64 2.16 21.38 4.68
N LYS A 65 2.11 20.05 4.73
CA LYS A 65 2.60 19.27 5.87
C LYS A 65 4.14 19.32 5.93
N PRO A 66 4.75 19.65 7.08
CA PRO A 66 6.20 19.63 7.22
C PRO A 66 6.77 18.21 7.05
N PRO A 67 7.96 18.05 6.43
CA PRO A 67 8.55 16.73 6.17
C PRO A 67 8.65 15.82 7.39
N LEU A 68 9.09 16.36 8.54
CA LEU A 68 9.22 15.60 9.78
C LEU A 68 7.88 15.04 10.25
N GLU A 69 6.80 15.82 10.13
CA GLU A 69 5.46 15.40 10.54
C GLU A 69 4.94 14.28 9.64
N THR A 70 5.17 14.36 8.34
CA THR A 70 4.88 13.28 7.39
C THR A 70 5.62 12.01 7.75
N VAL A 71 6.94 12.09 7.97
CA VAL A 71 7.75 10.90 8.27
C VAL A 71 7.30 10.25 9.58
N VAL A 72 7.09 11.03 10.64
CA VAL A 72 6.73 10.48 11.96
C VAL A 72 5.34 9.86 11.98
N TYR A 73 4.34 10.52 11.38
CA TYR A 73 2.94 10.08 11.53
C TYR A 73 2.46 9.16 10.40
N GLU A 74 2.97 9.31 9.17
CA GLU A 74 2.47 8.55 8.01
C GLU A 74 3.40 7.40 7.62
N ILE A 75 4.72 7.52 7.86
CA ILE A 75 5.72 6.60 7.28
C ILE A 75 6.32 5.66 8.34
N ILE A 76 6.79 6.19 9.47
CA ILE A 76 7.47 5.42 10.52
C ILE A 76 6.57 4.32 11.12
N SER A 77 5.26 4.56 11.22
CA SER A 77 4.29 3.59 11.73
C SER A 77 4.27 2.27 10.94
N LEU A 78 4.60 2.32 9.65
CA LEU A 78 4.70 1.15 8.78
C LEU A 78 6.10 0.51 8.79
N ILE A 79 7.15 1.33 8.86
CA ILE A 79 8.55 0.86 8.79
C ILE A 79 8.96 0.13 10.08
N THR A 80 8.54 0.61 11.24
CA THR A 80 8.87 -0.01 12.54
C THR A 80 8.32 -1.43 12.70
N LEU A 81 7.29 -1.82 11.94
CA LEU A 81 6.79 -3.19 11.91
C LEU A 81 7.75 -4.16 11.18
N HIS A 82 8.59 -3.66 10.27
CA HIS A 82 9.53 -4.49 9.51
C HIS A 82 10.66 -5.06 10.38
N GLU A 83 11.21 -4.25 11.29
CA GLU A 83 12.32 -4.66 12.16
C GLU A 83 11.90 -5.73 13.19
N LEU A 84 10.59 -5.89 13.42
CA LEU A 84 10.03 -6.91 14.30
C LEU A 84 9.85 -8.27 13.62
N ASP A 85 9.82 -8.32 12.28
CA ASP A 85 9.67 -9.58 11.51
C ASP A 85 10.97 -10.41 11.49
N ASP A 86 12.14 -9.83 11.81
CA ASP A 86 13.38 -10.60 12.01
C ASP A 86 13.35 -11.46 13.29
N CYS A 87 12.41 -11.18 14.21
CA CYS A 87 12.15 -11.98 15.39
C CYS A 87 11.07 -13.06 15.16
N GLY A 88 11.32 -14.00 14.23
CA GLY A 88 10.88 -15.41 14.38
C GLY A 88 9.38 -15.76 14.54
N PHE A 89 8.41 -14.90 14.21
CA PHE A 89 6.98 -15.21 14.38
C PHE A 89 6.40 -16.21 13.36
N VAL A 90 7.11 -16.49 12.26
CA VAL A 90 6.61 -17.27 11.11
C VAL A 90 6.56 -18.81 11.37
N SER A 91 7.03 -19.29 12.52
CA SER A 91 7.11 -20.73 12.82
C SER A 91 5.91 -21.28 13.63
N HIS A 92 4.79 -20.54 13.75
CA HIS A 92 3.68 -20.95 14.61
C HIS A 92 2.70 -21.92 13.90
N PRO A 93 2.43 -23.12 14.47
CA PRO A 93 1.66 -24.18 13.81
C PRO A 93 0.17 -23.88 13.60
N ALA A 94 -0.37 -22.80 14.19
CA ALA A 94 -1.75 -22.37 13.94
C ALA A 94 -1.96 -21.59 12.62
N CYS A 95 -0.89 -21.38 11.82
CA CYS A 95 -0.95 -20.78 10.48
C CYS A 95 -0.94 -21.79 9.32
N GLN A 96 -1.04 -23.11 9.61
CA GLN A 96 -1.30 -24.14 8.59
C GLN A 96 -2.80 -24.38 8.39
#